data_AF-A0A9D8ZSQ5-F1
#
_entry.id   AF-A0A9D8ZSQ5-F1
#
_cell.length_a   1.000
_cell.length_b   1.000
_cell.length_c   1.000
_cell.angle_alpha   90.00
_cell.angle_beta   90.00
_cell.angle_gamma   90.00
#
_symmetry.space_group_name_H-M   'P 1'
#
loop_
_entity.id
_entity.type
_entity.pdbx_description
1 polymer ?
#
loop_
_entity_poly.entity_id
_entity_poly.type
_entity_poly.pdbx_seq_one_letter_code
_entity_poly.pdbx_strand_id
1 'polypeptide(L)'
;MGQQQLLLVILVTIIVGIATVVAINTFSSAADSANLDAVRQDVANIAASAQSYYMKPTQLGGGGQDFTGITFNNLSFASDTIDQGDLLSALNANGKYVLSAAGATQFTITAHPNSDPDFDGTIGDVATNTMAADVTRDDLSWTDNN
;
A
#
# COMPACT_ATOMS: atom_id res chain seq x y z
N MET A 1 -32.63 42.32 -24.97
CA MET A 1 -31.37 41.61 -25.30
C MET A 1 -30.58 41.20 -24.06
N GLY A 2 -30.51 42.01 -22.99
CA GLY A 2 -29.80 41.64 -21.75
C GLY A 2 -30.38 40.43 -20.99
N GLN A 3 -31.70 40.21 -21.00
CA GLN A 3 -32.33 39.11 -20.26
C GLN A 3 -32.00 37.71 -20.85
N GLN A 4 -31.97 37.58 -22.18
CA GLN A 4 -31.61 36.30 -22.83
C GLN A 4 -30.12 35.99 -22.73
N GLN A 5 -29.26 37.00 -22.80
CA GLN A 5 -27.83 36.81 -22.59
C GLN A 5 -27.52 36.41 -21.15
N LEU A 6 -28.23 36.99 -20.16
CA LEU A 6 -28.07 36.63 -18.76
C LEU A 6 -28.48 35.18 -18.47
N LEU A 7 -29.55 34.69 -19.09
CA LEU A 7 -29.98 33.30 -18.96
C LEU A 7 -28.96 32.30 -19.54
N LEU A 8 -28.33 32.63 -20.66
CA LEU A 8 -27.32 31.76 -21.28
C LEU A 8 -26.06 31.64 -20.42
N VAL A 9 -25.62 32.73 -19.80
CA VAL A 9 -24.45 32.71 -18.89
C VAL A 9 -24.73 31.82 -17.69
N ILE A 10 -25.91 31.93 -17.07
CA ILE A 10 -26.30 31.10 -15.93
C ILE A 10 -26.30 29.61 -16.32
N LEU A 11 -26.89 29.27 -17.47
CA LEU A 11 -26.91 27.89 -17.95
C LEU A 11 -25.50 27.30 -18.08
N VAL A 12 -24.57 28.04 -18.69
CA VAL A 12 -23.17 27.61 -18.84
C VAL A 12 -22.50 27.44 -17.47
N THR A 13 -22.71 28.36 -16.53
CA THR A 13 -22.09 28.26 -15.20
C THR A 13 -22.58 27.05 -14.40
N ILE A 14 -23.85 26.66 -14.54
CA ILE A 14 -24.40 25.46 -13.88
C ILE A 14 -23.73 24.20 -14.44
N ILE A 15 -23.59 24.11 -15.77
CA ILE A 15 -22.96 22.96 -16.43
C ILE A 15 -21.50 22.85 -16.01
N VAL A 16 -20.74 23.96 -16.02
CA VAL A 16 -19.34 23.98 -15.57
C VAL A 16 -19.23 23.59 -14.09
N GLY A 17 -20.13 24.08 -13.24
CA GLY A 17 -20.14 23.74 -11.81
C GLY A 17 -20.26 22.23 -11.57
N ILE A 18 -21.23 21.56 -12.20
CA ILE A 18 -21.40 20.11 -12.06
C ILE A 18 -20.18 19.36 -12.65
N ALA A 19 -19.71 19.78 -13.83
CA ALA A 19 -18.57 19.15 -14.47
C ALA A 19 -17.30 19.20 -13.61
N THR A 20 -17.05 20.30 -12.89
CA THR A 20 -15.89 20.42 -12.00
C THR A 20 -15.95 19.46 -10.81
N VAL A 21 -17.12 19.27 -10.19
CA VAL A 21 -17.27 18.34 -9.07
C VAL A 21 -17.08 16.89 -9.53
N VAL A 22 -17.66 16.53 -10.68
CA VAL A 22 -17.47 15.19 -11.25
C VAL A 22 -16.00 14.95 -11.60
N ALA A 23 -15.34 15.93 -12.24
CA ALA A 23 -13.93 15.82 -12.59
C ALA A 23 -13.04 15.61 -11.35
N ILE A 24 -13.28 16.35 -10.27
CA ILE A 24 -12.55 16.20 -9.00
C ILE A 24 -12.74 14.79 -8.44
N ASN A 25 -13.99 14.30 -8.39
CA ASN A 25 -14.28 12.97 -7.86
C ASN A 25 -13.60 11.87 -8.71
N THR A 26 -13.65 11.98 -10.05
CA THR A 26 -12.98 11.01 -10.94
C THR A 26 -11.47 11.04 -10.77
N PHE A 27 -10.84 12.22 -10.64
CA PHE A 27 -9.41 12.30 -10.40
C PHE A 27 -9.01 11.76 -9.03
N SER A 28 -9.81 12.00 -7.99
CA SER A 28 -9.58 11.41 -6.66
C SER A 28 -9.61 9.89 -6.72
N SER A 29 -10.68 9.30 -7.26
CA SER A 29 -10.79 7.84 -7.34
C SER A 29 -9.72 7.20 -8.23
N ALA A 30 -9.27 7.89 -9.28
CA ALA A 30 -8.15 7.43 -10.10
C ALA A 30 -6.82 7.47 -9.35
N ALA A 31 -6.58 8.51 -8.54
CA ALA A 31 -5.39 8.60 -7.68
C ALA A 31 -5.40 7.51 -6.61
N ASP A 32 -6.55 7.26 -5.96
CA ASP A 32 -6.71 6.21 -4.96
C ASP A 32 -6.43 4.82 -5.57
N SER A 33 -6.99 4.54 -6.75
CA SER A 33 -6.76 3.28 -7.45
C SER A 33 -5.28 3.09 -7.83
N ALA A 34 -4.62 4.16 -8.31
CA ALA A 34 -3.21 4.11 -8.64
C ALA A 34 -2.33 3.87 -7.40
N ASN A 35 -2.70 4.41 -6.23
CA ASN A 35 -2.00 4.14 -4.99
C ASN A 35 -2.16 2.68 -4.55
N LEU A 36 -3.38 2.13 -4.60
CA LEU A 36 -3.62 0.71 -4.29
C LEU A 36 -2.79 -0.22 -5.19
N ASP A 37 -2.70 0.07 -6.48
CA ASP A 37 -1.87 -0.72 -7.40
C ASP A 37 -0.37 -0.61 -7.10
N ALA A 38 0.11 0.57 -6.73
CA ALA A 38 1.49 0.77 -6.28
C ALA A 38 1.79 -0.02 -4.99
N VAL A 39 0.88 0.00 -4.02
CA VAL A 39 1.01 -0.77 -2.78
C VAL A 39 1.00 -2.27 -3.05
N ARG A 40 0.13 -2.77 -3.95
CA ARG A 40 0.14 -4.19 -4.38
C ARG A 40 1.46 -4.58 -5.00
N GLN A 41 2.03 -3.73 -5.84
CA GLN A 41 3.34 -3.98 -6.45
C GLN A 41 4.46 -4.03 -5.41
N ASP A 42 4.42 -3.16 -4.39
CA ASP A 42 5.38 -3.18 -3.29
C ASP A 42 5.27 -4.44 -2.44
N VAL A 43 4.05 -4.87 -2.09
CA VAL A 43 3.83 -6.15 -1.38
C VAL A 43 4.36 -7.33 -2.20
N ALA A 44 4.12 -7.36 -3.52
CA ALA A 44 4.65 -8.39 -4.39
C ALA A 44 6.19 -8.40 -4.42
N ASN A 45 6.84 -7.23 -4.44
CA ASN A 45 8.30 -7.11 -4.37
C ASN A 45 8.85 -7.60 -3.02
N ILE A 46 8.21 -7.21 -1.91
CA ILE A 46 8.56 -7.66 -0.56
C ILE A 46 8.44 -9.19 -0.48
N ALA A 47 7.33 -9.76 -0.97
CA ALA A 47 7.10 -11.19 -1.00
C ALA A 47 8.17 -11.94 -1.81
N ALA A 48 8.49 -11.49 -3.02
CA ALA A 48 9.54 -12.10 -3.85
C ALA A 48 10.92 -12.05 -3.17
N SER A 49 11.25 -10.93 -2.52
CA SER A 49 12.48 -10.81 -1.74
C SER A 49 12.48 -11.71 -0.51
N ALA A 50 11.32 -11.90 0.13
CA ALA A 50 11.17 -12.77 1.28
C ALA A 50 11.34 -14.24 0.91
N GLN A 51 10.75 -14.68 -0.20
CA GLN A 51 10.96 -16.03 -0.74
C GLN A 51 12.44 -16.29 -1.06
N SER A 52 13.12 -15.30 -1.62
CA SER A 52 14.57 -15.34 -1.84
C SER A 52 15.36 -15.42 -0.53
N TYR A 53 14.92 -14.72 0.52
CA TYR A 53 15.49 -14.82 1.86
C TYR A 53 15.32 -16.23 2.44
N TYR A 54 14.12 -16.81 2.34
CA TYR A 54 13.82 -18.16 2.82
C TYR A 54 14.74 -19.22 2.19
N MET A 55 14.96 -19.14 0.87
CA MET A 55 15.82 -20.10 0.16
C MET A 55 17.31 -19.94 0.47
N LYS A 56 17.75 -18.74 0.89
CA LYS A 56 19.16 -18.46 1.15
C LYS A 56 19.60 -19.09 2.49
N PRO A 57 20.77 -19.76 2.56
CA PRO A 57 21.29 -20.30 3.81
C PRO A 57 21.58 -19.21 4.85
N THR A 58 21.44 -19.54 6.14
CA THR A 58 21.71 -18.62 7.27
C THR A 58 23.14 -18.08 7.27
N GLN A 59 24.11 -18.88 6.82
CA GLN A 59 25.52 -18.47 6.70
C GLN A 59 25.75 -17.31 5.71
N LEU A 60 24.80 -17.06 4.80
CA LEU A 60 24.86 -15.97 3.82
C LEU A 60 23.86 -14.85 4.14
N GLY A 61 23.32 -14.82 5.38
CA GLY A 61 22.33 -13.85 5.82
C GLY A 61 20.92 -14.11 5.28
N GLY A 62 20.58 -15.37 5.00
CA GLY A 62 19.24 -15.82 4.65
C GLY A 62 18.48 -16.47 5.80
N GLY A 63 17.25 -16.92 5.53
CA GLY A 63 16.36 -17.55 6.51
C GLY A 63 16.62 -19.05 6.71
N GLY A 64 17.30 -19.72 5.78
CA GLY A 64 17.61 -21.14 5.92
C GLY A 64 16.37 -22.05 5.98
N GLN A 65 15.35 -21.74 5.19
CA GLN A 65 14.02 -22.34 5.22
C GLN A 65 13.17 -21.95 6.43
N ASP A 66 13.39 -20.74 6.95
CA ASP A 66 12.65 -20.20 8.08
C ASP A 66 12.39 -18.69 7.89
N PHE A 67 11.14 -18.23 8.08
CA PHE A 67 10.78 -16.81 8.09
C PHE A 67 10.81 -16.15 9.47
N THR A 68 11.03 -16.89 10.56
CA THR A 68 10.93 -16.37 11.95
C THR A 68 11.91 -15.21 12.22
N GLY A 69 13.04 -15.15 11.51
CA GLY A 69 14.03 -14.07 11.60
C GLY A 69 13.92 -13.00 10.51
N ILE A 70 12.83 -12.99 9.73
CA ILE A 70 12.66 -12.02 8.64
C ILE A 70 12.52 -10.61 9.18
N THR A 71 13.21 -9.66 8.55
CA THR A 71 13.06 -8.25 8.85
C THR A 71 13.15 -7.42 7.59
N PHE A 72 12.69 -6.17 7.60
CA PHE A 72 12.72 -5.31 6.41
C PHE A 72 14.15 -5.03 5.92
N ASN A 73 15.16 -5.10 6.81
CA ASN A 73 16.57 -4.99 6.43
C ASN A 73 17.07 -6.16 5.55
N ASN A 74 16.39 -7.32 5.62
CA ASN A 74 16.73 -8.48 4.81
C ASN A 74 15.97 -8.50 3.47
N LEU A 75 15.06 -7.56 3.27
CA LEU A 75 14.16 -7.49 2.13
C LEU A 75 14.53 -6.31 1.24
N SER A 76 14.49 -6.53 -0.07
CA SER A 76 14.75 -5.52 -1.08
C SER A 76 13.44 -4.89 -1.53
N PHE A 77 13.16 -3.68 -1.05
CA PHE A 77 12.04 -2.85 -1.50
C PHE A 77 12.37 -1.36 -1.26
N ALA A 78 11.70 -0.46 -1.98
CA ALA A 78 11.92 0.97 -1.87
C ALA A 78 11.28 1.52 -0.59
N SER A 79 12.02 1.47 0.52
CA SER A 79 11.62 2.06 1.81
C SER A 79 12.31 3.41 2.04
N ASP A 80 11.56 4.33 2.64
CA ASP A 80 12.06 5.62 3.12
C ASP A 80 12.43 5.54 4.60
N THR A 81 11.68 4.78 5.39
CA THR A 81 11.94 4.59 6.82
C THR A 81 11.60 3.16 7.23
N ILE A 82 12.43 2.57 8.09
CA ILE A 82 12.26 1.21 8.61
C ILE A 82 12.33 1.27 10.13
N ASP A 83 11.42 0.58 10.81
CA ASP A 83 11.48 0.31 12.24
C ASP A 83 11.44 -1.19 12.51
N GLN A 84 12.34 -1.60 13.40
CA GLN A 84 12.63 -3.00 13.73
C GLN A 84 12.41 -3.24 15.23
N GLY A 85 11.66 -2.34 15.89
CA GLY A 85 11.25 -2.45 17.29
C GLY A 85 10.18 -3.50 17.52
N ASP A 86 9.18 -3.18 18.34
CA ASP A 86 8.13 -4.14 18.71
C ASP A 86 7.24 -4.56 17.52
N LEU A 87 7.11 -3.68 16.52
CA LEU A 87 6.40 -3.93 15.27
C LEU A 87 7.38 -3.76 14.10
N LEU A 88 7.66 -4.86 13.41
CA LEU A 88 8.42 -4.82 12.16
C LEU A 88 7.60 -4.03 11.14
N SER A 89 7.99 -2.79 10.89
CA SER A 89 7.22 -1.87 10.05
C SER A 89 8.12 -1.00 9.18
N ALA A 90 7.61 -0.62 8.02
CA ALA A 90 8.31 0.24 7.09
C ALA A 90 7.36 1.20 6.39
N LEU A 91 7.89 2.33 5.96
CA LEU A 91 7.16 3.39 5.30
C LEU A 91 7.84 3.73 3.97
N ASN A 92 7.03 3.97 2.95
CA ASN A 92 7.47 4.63 1.73
C ASN A 92 6.43 5.67 1.28
N ALA A 93 6.68 6.31 0.14
CA ALA A 93 5.75 7.26 -0.46
C ALA A 93 4.37 6.67 -0.80
N ASN A 94 4.24 5.35 -1.01
CA ASN A 94 2.99 4.69 -1.40
C ASN A 94 2.15 4.26 -0.19
N GLY A 95 2.78 3.88 0.92
CA GLY A 95 2.10 3.40 2.10
C GLY A 95 3.04 2.90 3.19
N LYS A 96 2.44 2.23 4.17
CA LYS A 96 3.09 1.63 5.33
C LYS A 96 2.93 0.12 5.26
N TYR A 97 3.94 -0.63 5.64
CA TYR A 97 3.97 -2.09 5.55
C TYR A 97 4.36 -2.66 6.91
N VAL A 98 3.61 -3.62 7.40
CA VAL A 98 3.84 -4.27 8.69
C VAL A 98 3.98 -5.77 8.45
N LEU A 99 5.07 -6.34 8.96
CA LEU A 99 5.28 -7.78 8.99
C LEU A 99 4.73 -8.32 10.30
N SER A 100 3.81 -9.30 10.22
CA SER A 100 3.24 -9.97 11.38
C SER A 100 3.23 -11.49 11.19
N ALA A 101 2.97 -12.23 12.27
CA ALA A 101 2.82 -13.68 12.25
C ALA A 101 3.96 -14.47 11.56
N ALA A 102 5.21 -13.99 11.70
CA ALA A 102 6.37 -14.67 11.13
C ALA A 102 6.62 -16.03 11.81
N GLY A 103 6.16 -17.09 11.15
CA GLY A 103 6.43 -18.48 11.52
C GLY A 103 7.50 -19.10 10.63
N ALA A 104 7.72 -20.41 10.77
CA ALA A 104 8.73 -21.07 9.97
C ALA A 104 8.43 -21.02 8.46
N THR A 105 7.17 -21.19 8.06
CA THR A 105 6.79 -21.41 6.65
C THR A 105 5.95 -20.29 6.03
N GLN A 106 5.46 -19.36 6.84
CA GLN A 106 4.64 -18.24 6.40
C GLN A 106 4.83 -17.02 7.29
N PHE A 107 4.47 -15.86 6.75
CA PHE A 107 4.26 -14.63 7.50
C PHE A 107 3.20 -13.79 6.78
N THR A 108 2.61 -12.83 7.48
CA THR A 108 1.57 -11.95 6.93
C THR A 108 2.15 -10.54 6.76
N ILE A 109 1.96 -9.96 5.58
CA ILE A 109 2.24 -8.55 5.32
C ILE A 109 0.92 -7.81 5.36
N THR A 110 0.80 -6.80 6.21
CA THR A 110 -0.31 -5.86 6.23
C THR A 110 0.18 -4.53 5.66
N ALA A 111 -0.38 -4.10 4.53
CA ALA A 111 -0.09 -2.80 3.95
C ALA A 111 -1.23 -1.81 4.23
N HIS A 112 -0.87 -0.56 4.50
CA HIS A 112 -1.77 0.56 4.72
C HIS A 112 -1.49 1.62 3.64
N PRO A 113 -2.37 1.74 2.63
CA PRO A 113 -2.20 2.70 1.53
C PRO A 113 -2.23 4.14 2.02
N ASN A 114 -1.44 5.02 1.39
CA ASN A 114 -1.46 6.46 1.72
C ASN A 114 -2.77 7.15 1.35
N SER A 115 -3.59 6.53 0.50
CA SER A 115 -4.90 7.02 0.10
C SER A 115 -5.96 6.84 1.20
N ASP A 116 -5.64 6.13 2.28
CA ASP A 116 -6.50 6.02 3.45
C ASP A 116 -6.63 7.41 4.14
N PRO A 117 -7.85 7.92 4.41
CA PRO A 117 -8.04 9.16 5.17
C PRO A 117 -7.40 9.16 6.56
N ASP A 118 -7.20 7.99 7.17
CA ASP A 118 -6.57 7.81 8.48
C ASP A 118 -5.03 7.65 8.39
N PHE A 119 -4.45 7.75 7.19
CA PHE A 119 -3.00 7.65 7.00
C PHE A 119 -2.28 8.84 7.62
N ASP A 120 -1.50 8.57 8.65
CA ASP A 120 -0.78 9.59 9.44
C ASP A 120 0.65 9.88 8.97
N GLY A 121 1.15 9.12 7.98
CA GLY A 121 2.52 9.22 7.49
C GLY A 121 3.59 8.80 8.51
N THR A 122 3.21 8.15 9.61
CA THR A 122 4.15 7.67 10.62
C THR A 122 4.32 6.16 10.54
N ILE A 123 5.45 5.64 11.04
CA ILE A 123 5.68 4.21 11.17
C ILE A 123 4.75 3.61 12.23
N GLY A 124 4.31 2.36 12.02
CA GLY A 124 3.45 1.62 12.95
C GLY A 124 2.39 0.79 12.24
N ASP A 125 1.28 0.50 12.92
CA ASP A 125 0.13 -0.25 12.40
C ASP A 125 -1.16 0.56 12.57
N VAL A 126 -1.13 1.79 12.08
CA VAL A 126 -2.23 2.75 12.21
C VAL A 126 -2.76 3.08 10.81
N ALA A 127 -3.93 2.53 10.49
CA ALA A 127 -4.87 2.89 9.42
C ALA A 127 -6.06 1.90 9.46
N THR A 128 -7.21 2.28 8.89
CA THR A 128 -8.42 1.43 8.91
C THR A 128 -8.58 0.61 7.64
N ASN A 129 -8.03 1.09 6.53
CA ASN A 129 -8.03 0.40 5.25
C ASN A 129 -6.74 -0.42 5.09
N THR A 130 -6.85 -1.73 5.23
CA THR A 130 -5.73 -2.66 5.14
C THR A 130 -5.72 -3.44 3.84
N MET A 131 -4.53 -3.81 3.41
CA MET A 131 -4.32 -4.81 2.36
C MET A 131 -3.39 -5.87 2.94
N ALA A 132 -3.97 -6.97 3.40
CA ALA A 132 -3.21 -8.06 3.99
C ALA A 132 -2.95 -9.17 2.96
N ALA A 133 -1.74 -9.71 2.97
CA ALA A 133 -1.36 -10.87 2.18
C ALA A 133 -0.49 -11.83 2.99
N ASP A 134 -0.81 -13.11 2.89
CA ASP A 134 0.01 -14.18 3.44
C ASP A 134 1.06 -14.58 2.40
N VAL A 135 2.32 -14.55 2.84
CA VAL A 135 3.46 -14.98 2.04
C VAL A 135 3.91 -16.34 2.53
N THR A 136 3.97 -17.29 1.62
CA THR A 136 4.62 -18.58 1.84
C THR A 136 5.87 -18.68 0.99
N ARG A 137 6.62 -19.78 1.13
CA ARG A 137 7.81 -20.06 0.33
C ARG A 137 7.59 -19.90 -1.18
N ASP A 138 6.46 -20.36 -1.69
CA ASP A 138 6.22 -20.49 -3.14
C ASP A 138 4.96 -19.74 -3.61
N ASP A 139 4.26 -19.04 -2.71
CA ASP A 139 3.00 -18.36 -3.03
C ASP A 139 2.81 -17.04 -2.25
N LEU A 140 1.98 -16.17 -2.81
CA LEU A 140 1.49 -14.93 -2.21
C LEU A 140 -0.03 -14.91 -2.36
N SER A 141 -0.74 -15.02 -1.26
CA SER A 141 -2.21 -15.02 -1.24
C SER A 141 -2.74 -13.79 -0.50
N TRP A 142 -3.53 -12.96 -1.18
CA TRP A 142 -4.24 -11.86 -0.55
C TRP A 142 -5.32 -12.40 0.40
N THR A 143 -5.28 -11.98 1.65
CA THR A 143 -6.25 -12.36 2.70
C THR A 143 -7.35 -11.32 2.86
N ASP A 144 -7.07 -10.07 2.48
CA ASP A 144 -8.04 -8.99 2.45
C ASP A 144 -8.58 -8.79 1.02
N ASN A 145 -9.90 -8.92 0.87
CA ASN A 145 -10.60 -8.65 -0.39
C ASN A 145 -11.13 -7.22 -0.33
N ASN A 146 -10.27 -6.24 -0.64
CA ASN A 146 -10.74 -4.89 -0.94
C ASN A 146 -11.14 -4.79 -2.41
#